data_AF-V7H3C9-F1
#
_entry.id   AF-V7H3C9-F1
#
_cell.length_a   1.000
_cell.length_b   1.000
_cell.length_c   1.000
_cell.angle_alpha   90.00
_cell.angle_beta   90.00
_cell.angle_gamma   90.00
#
_symmetry.space_group_name_H-M   'P 1'
#
loop_
_entity.id
_entity.type
_entity.pdbx_description
1 polymer ?
#
loop_
_entity_poly.entity_id
_entity_poly.type
_entity_poly.pdbx_seq_one_letter_code
_entity_poly.pdbx_strand_id
1 'polypeptide(L)'
;MTIDERRAREKSEKENPWRPVREAVEDGMICEMRLSNLTTLGFQRFFRHLGRWYRIDPPSLMANYWDVMEYRPIGIKLSKHRMANAIWLAEEGGAYEYRGGKFLPKPKPYKNYWRAPDKEGDE
;
A
#
# COMPACT_ATOMS: atom_id res chain seq x y z
N MET A 1 12.21 -10.59 16.81
CA MET A 1 13.09 -10.40 15.63
C MET A 1 14.36 -11.19 15.85
N THR A 2 14.59 -12.23 15.06
CA THR A 2 15.80 -13.05 15.14
C THR A 2 16.98 -12.36 14.43
N ILE A 3 18.20 -12.86 14.65
CA ILE A 3 19.41 -12.34 14.00
C ILE A 3 19.32 -12.51 12.47
N ASP A 4 18.70 -13.60 12.01
CA ASP A 4 18.51 -13.87 10.58
C ASP A 4 17.49 -12.92 9.94
N GLU A 5 16.41 -12.57 10.64
CA GLU A 5 15.45 -11.56 10.18
C GLU A 5 16.09 -10.16 10.09
N ARG A 6 17.01 -9.82 11.00
CA ARG A 6 17.80 -8.57 10.90
C ARG A 6 18.71 -8.56 9.68
N ARG A 7 19.47 -9.64 9.45
CA ARG A 7 20.39 -9.75 8.29
C ARG A 7 19.64 -9.75 6.97
N ALA A 8 18.50 -10.42 6.89
CA ALA A 8 17.64 -10.41 5.71
C ALA A 8 17.11 -9.01 5.41
N ARG A 9 16.74 -8.25 6.46
CA ARG A 9 16.34 -6.85 6.32
C ARG A 9 17.52 -6.01 5.84
N GLU A 10 18.67 -6.05 6.50
CA GLU A 10 19.86 -5.28 6.09
C GLU A 10 20.27 -5.55 4.63
N LYS A 11 20.16 -6.81 4.18
CA LYS A 11 20.40 -7.17 2.79
C LYS A 11 19.37 -6.55 1.84
N SER A 12 18.07 -6.63 2.18
CA SER A 12 17.03 -6.02 1.35
C SER A 12 17.10 -4.50 1.32
N GLU A 13 17.54 -3.87 2.41
CA GLU A 13 17.77 -2.42 2.49
C GLU A 13 18.96 -1.98 1.62
N LYS A 14 19.98 -2.84 1.48
CA LYS A 14 21.11 -2.60 0.59
C LYS A 14 20.75 -2.78 -0.88
N GLU A 15 19.89 -3.75 -1.20
CA GLU A 15 19.43 -4.02 -2.57
C GLU A 15 18.40 -2.99 -3.06
N ASN A 16 17.61 -2.40 -2.15
CA ASN A 16 16.60 -1.41 -2.47
C ASN A 16 16.89 -0.09 -1.75
N PRO A 17 17.75 0.79 -2.29
CA PRO A 17 18.02 2.08 -1.67
C PRO A 17 16.77 2.97 -1.69
N TRP A 18 16.75 3.95 -0.79
CA TRP A 18 15.78 5.05 -0.83
C TRP A 18 16.00 5.87 -2.09
N ARG A 19 14.91 6.21 -2.79
CA ARG A 19 14.91 6.96 -4.04
C ARG A 19 14.03 8.21 -3.91
N PRO A 20 14.33 9.30 -4.63
CA PRO A 20 13.48 10.49 -4.65
C PRO A 20 12.06 10.16 -5.11
N VAL A 21 11.02 10.69 -4.45
CA VAL A 21 9.61 10.39 -4.77
C VAL A 21 9.23 10.67 -6.23
N ARG A 22 9.94 11.61 -6.88
CA ARG A 22 9.74 11.98 -8.29
C ARG A 22 10.04 10.84 -9.27
N GLU A 23 10.89 9.89 -8.89
CA GLU A 23 11.26 8.73 -9.72
C GLU A 23 10.24 7.58 -9.61
N ALA A 24 9.25 7.68 -8.73
CA ALA A 24 8.27 6.62 -8.53
C ALA A 24 7.43 6.35 -9.79
N VAL A 25 7.30 5.07 -10.15
CA VAL A 25 6.52 4.60 -11.30
C VAL A 25 5.12 4.17 -10.86
N GLU A 26 4.13 4.28 -11.75
CA GLU A 26 2.73 3.94 -11.50
C GLU A 26 2.40 2.50 -11.92
N ASP A 27 3.26 1.56 -11.55
CA ASP A 27 3.18 0.15 -11.95
C ASP A 27 2.66 -0.78 -10.84
N GLY A 28 2.08 -0.21 -9.78
CA GLY A 28 1.57 -0.95 -8.63
C GLY A 28 2.69 -1.51 -7.73
N MET A 29 3.92 -1.03 -7.89
CA MET A 29 5.04 -1.41 -7.03
C MET A 29 4.79 -1.03 -5.57
N ILE A 30 4.92 -2.02 -4.67
CA ILE A 30 4.79 -1.79 -3.24
C ILE A 30 6.06 -1.12 -2.73
N CYS A 31 5.86 -0.02 -2.03
CA CYS A 31 6.91 0.83 -1.51
C CYS A 31 6.69 1.18 -0.04
N GLU A 32 7.79 1.46 0.64
CA GLU A 32 7.82 2.24 1.87
C GLU A 32 8.05 3.71 1.54
N MET A 33 7.63 4.59 2.45
CA MET A 33 7.73 6.04 2.27
C MET A 33 8.45 6.67 3.46
N ARG A 34 9.26 7.69 3.17
CA ARG A 34 9.92 8.54 4.14
C ARG A 34 9.49 9.98 3.94
N LEU A 35 9.04 10.59 5.02
CA LEU A 35 8.56 11.97 5.04
C LEU A 35 9.72 12.97 5.15
N SER A 36 9.41 14.24 4.89
CA SER A 36 10.33 15.38 4.98
C SER A 36 10.93 15.56 6.37
N ASN A 37 10.20 15.19 7.42
CA ASN A 37 10.68 15.15 8.80
C ASN A 37 11.52 13.89 9.12
N LEU A 38 11.98 13.16 8.10
CA LEU A 38 12.75 11.91 8.18
C LEU A 38 12.00 10.74 8.85
N THR A 39 10.71 10.89 9.13
CA THR A 39 9.89 9.79 9.66
C THR A 39 9.67 8.75 8.59
N THR A 40 10.05 7.50 8.88
CA THR A 40 9.75 6.36 8.03
C THR A 40 8.38 5.80 8.40
N LEU A 41 7.50 5.67 7.41
CA LEU A 41 6.21 5.00 7.59
C LEU A 41 6.38 3.48 7.50
N GLY A 42 7.48 2.92 8.01
CA GLY A 42 8.07 1.64 7.58
C GLY A 42 7.21 0.38 7.72
N PHE A 43 6.13 0.40 8.51
CA PHE A 43 5.16 -0.70 8.57
C PHE A 43 4.01 -0.56 7.58
N GLN A 44 3.79 0.66 7.09
CA GLN A 44 2.75 0.98 6.12
C GLN A 44 3.30 0.71 4.72
N ARG A 45 2.43 0.16 3.87
CA ARG A 45 2.74 -0.20 2.50
C ARG A 45 1.96 0.70 1.57
N PHE A 46 2.64 1.26 0.58
CA PHE A 46 2.05 2.20 -0.37
C PHE A 46 2.32 1.78 -1.79
N PHE A 47 1.49 2.27 -2.71
CA PHE A 47 1.76 2.23 -4.14
C PHE A 47 1.31 3.54 -4.77
N ARG A 48 1.87 3.85 -5.94
CA ARG A 48 1.54 5.05 -6.71
C ARG A 48 0.57 4.70 -7.83
N HIS A 49 -0.45 5.53 -8.03
CA HIS A 49 -1.40 5.42 -9.14
C HIS A 49 -1.99 6.80 -9.47
N LEU A 50 -2.00 7.19 -10.75
CA LEU A 50 -2.56 8.47 -11.23
C LEU A 50 -2.05 9.69 -10.44
N GLY A 51 -0.74 9.74 -10.19
CA GLY A 51 -0.10 10.80 -9.42
C GLY A 51 -0.42 10.83 -7.92
N ARG A 52 -1.19 9.87 -7.41
CA ARG A 52 -1.59 9.75 -6.01
C ARG A 52 -0.92 8.57 -5.32
N TRP A 53 -0.79 8.67 -4.01
CA TRP A 53 -0.24 7.61 -3.16
C TRP A 53 -1.35 6.97 -2.34
N TYR A 54 -1.45 5.65 -2.43
CA TYR A 54 -2.45 4.86 -1.74
C TYR A 54 -1.76 3.93 -0.75
N ARG A 55 -2.22 3.96 0.50
CA ARG A 55 -1.89 2.96 1.50
C ARG A 55 -2.66 1.68 1.21
N ILE A 56 -2.03 0.53 1.39
CA ILE A 56 -2.64 -0.78 1.17
C ILE A 56 -3.44 -1.22 2.40
N ASP A 57 -2.91 -1.02 3.60
CA ASP A 57 -3.53 -1.52 4.85
C ASP A 57 -3.40 -0.56 6.05
N PRO A 58 -4.52 0.01 6.54
CA PRO A 58 -5.82 0.05 5.87
C PRO A 58 -5.74 0.85 4.55
N PRO A 59 -6.60 0.53 3.57
CA PRO A 59 -6.74 1.33 2.34
C PRO A 59 -7.06 2.78 2.66
N SER A 60 -6.19 3.70 2.25
CA SER A 60 -6.39 5.13 2.46
C SER A 60 -5.60 5.94 1.44
N LEU A 61 -6.20 7.01 0.92
CA LEU A 61 -5.50 8.00 0.12
C LEU A 61 -4.59 8.84 1.04
N MET A 62 -3.32 8.97 0.67
CA MET A 62 -2.39 9.83 1.39
C MET A 62 -2.70 11.30 1.05
N ALA A 63 -3.30 12.02 2.01
CA ALA A 63 -3.73 13.40 1.83
C ALA A 63 -2.57 14.36 1.52
N ASN A 64 -1.43 14.22 2.22
CA ASN A 64 -0.29 15.12 2.11
C ASN A 64 0.90 14.44 1.44
N TYR A 65 0.79 14.15 0.14
CA TYR A 65 1.91 13.55 -0.60
C TYR A 65 3.11 14.50 -0.74
N TRP A 66 2.91 15.81 -0.59
CA TRP A 66 3.97 16.82 -0.60
C TRP A 66 4.98 16.64 0.54
N ASP A 67 4.56 15.99 1.62
CA ASP A 67 5.43 15.68 2.76
C ASP A 67 6.34 14.48 2.48
N VAL A 68 6.16 13.77 1.37
CA VAL A 68 6.96 12.60 1.02
C VAL A 68 8.19 13.03 0.24
N MET A 69 9.37 12.72 0.76
CA MET A 69 10.64 13.01 0.10
C MET A 69 11.16 11.81 -0.67
N GLU A 70 11.11 10.63 -0.05
CA GLU A 70 11.73 9.42 -0.57
C GLU A 70 10.78 8.23 -0.49
N TYR A 71 10.97 7.30 -1.42
CA TYR A 71 10.30 6.01 -1.41
C TYR A 71 11.32 4.89 -1.55
N ARG A 72 10.97 3.70 -1.06
CA ARG A 72 11.81 2.50 -1.17
C ARG A 72 10.98 1.34 -1.72
N PRO A 73 11.30 0.81 -2.92
CA PRO A 73 10.62 -0.35 -3.47
C PRO A 73 10.91 -1.63 -2.67
N ILE A 74 9.94 -2.54 -2.54
CA ILE A 74 10.09 -3.80 -1.77
C ILE A 74 10.43 -5.02 -2.67
N GLY A 75 10.43 -4.84 -3.99
CA GLY A 75 10.53 -5.93 -4.97
C GLY A 75 9.19 -6.60 -5.34
N ILE A 76 8.07 -6.23 -4.71
CA ILE A 76 6.76 -6.87 -4.91
C ILE A 76 5.78 -5.89 -5.59
N LYS A 77 5.08 -6.36 -6.62
CA LYS A 77 4.00 -5.62 -7.29
C LYS A 77 2.63 -6.13 -6.86
N LEU A 78 1.68 -5.21 -6.73
CA LEU A 78 0.27 -5.57 -6.57
C LEU A 78 -0.31 -6.07 -7.90
N SER A 79 -1.21 -7.06 -7.83
CA SER A 79 -2.05 -7.40 -8.98
C SER A 79 -2.98 -6.23 -9.33
N LYS A 80 -3.36 -6.10 -10.60
CA LYS A 80 -4.25 -5.03 -11.08
C LYS A 80 -5.57 -5.01 -10.30
N HIS A 81 -6.16 -6.18 -10.07
CA HIS A 81 -7.39 -6.32 -9.28
C HIS A 81 -7.23 -5.80 -7.85
N ARG A 82 -6.12 -6.16 -7.17
CA ARG A 82 -5.86 -5.72 -5.80
C ARG A 82 -5.60 -4.21 -5.73
N MET A 83 -4.90 -3.66 -6.72
CA MET A 83 -4.69 -2.22 -6.84
C MET A 83 -6.03 -1.48 -7.00
N ALA A 84 -6.87 -1.93 -7.93
CA ALA A 84 -8.20 -1.35 -8.16
C ALA A 84 -9.08 -1.40 -6.91
N ASN A 85 -9.10 -2.53 -6.20
CA ASN A 85 -9.84 -2.67 -4.94
C ASN A 85 -9.31 -1.71 -3.85
N ALA A 86 -7.99 -1.60 -3.69
CA ALA A 86 -7.39 -0.68 -2.71
C ALA A 86 -7.71 0.79 -3.02
N ILE A 87 -7.68 1.19 -4.30
CA ILE A 87 -8.07 2.53 -4.75
C ILE A 87 -9.55 2.76 -4.46
N TRP A 88 -10.42 1.85 -4.89
CA TRP A 88 -11.87 1.96 -4.66
C TRP A 88 -12.17 2.09 -3.16
N LEU A 89 -11.56 1.27 -2.32
CA LEU A 89 -11.72 1.33 -0.86
C LEU A 89 -11.19 2.63 -0.23
N ALA A 90 -10.15 3.22 -0.81
CA ALA A 90 -9.52 4.44 -0.34
C ALA A 90 -10.27 5.71 -0.75
N GLU A 91 -10.88 5.73 -1.94
CA GLU A 91 -11.56 6.90 -2.51
C GLU A 91 -13.07 6.89 -2.30
N GLU A 92 -13.73 5.77 -2.62
CA GLU A 92 -15.20 5.65 -2.58
C GLU A 92 -15.69 4.83 -1.39
N GLY A 93 -14.98 3.74 -1.08
CA GLY A 93 -15.40 2.72 -0.13
C GLY A 93 -15.39 3.17 1.34
N GLY A 94 -15.04 4.41 1.66
CA GLY A 94 -15.28 5.09 2.93
C GLY A 94 -15.46 4.23 4.19
N ALA A 95 -16.55 4.44 4.93
CA ALA A 95 -16.94 3.65 6.10
C ALA A 95 -17.91 2.51 5.76
N TYR A 96 -18.21 2.27 4.48
CA TYR A 96 -19.29 1.37 4.06
C TYR A 96 -18.87 0.42 2.93
N GLU A 97 -19.32 -0.83 2.98
CA GLU A 97 -19.22 -1.81 1.91
C GLU A 97 -20.55 -1.84 1.13
N TYR A 98 -20.48 -1.88 -0.21
CA TYR A 98 -21.67 -2.05 -1.05
C TYR A 98 -21.94 -3.54 -1.26
N ARG A 99 -23.02 -4.07 -0.69
CA ARG A 99 -23.47 -5.47 -0.89
C ARG A 99 -24.93 -5.49 -1.31
N GLY A 100 -25.21 -5.96 -2.53
CA GLY A 100 -26.57 -6.21 -3.01
C GLY A 100 -27.51 -5.00 -2.93
N GLY A 101 -27.04 -3.79 -3.27
CA GLY A 101 -27.86 -2.57 -3.25
C GLY A 101 -27.91 -1.83 -1.90
N LYS A 102 -27.16 -2.27 -0.89
CA LYS A 102 -27.12 -1.63 0.44
C LYS A 102 -25.71 -1.22 0.84
N PHE A 103 -25.59 -0.05 1.47
CA PHE A 103 -24.37 0.43 2.12
C PHE A 103 -24.32 -0.09 3.56
N LEU A 104 -23.38 -0.99 3.89
CA LEU A 104 -23.21 -1.57 5.22
C LEU A 104 -21.95 -1.01 5.90
N PRO A 105 -21.96 -0.62 7.18
CA PRO A 105 -20.78 -0.10 7.86
C PRO A 105 -19.66 -1.15 7.91
N LYS A 106 -18.41 -0.74 7.65
CA LYS A 106 -17.24 -1.62 7.60
C LYS A 106 -17.06 -2.35 8.94
N PRO A 107 -16.77 -3.66 8.93
CA PRO A 107 -16.27 -4.33 10.13
C PRO A 107 -14.95 -3.67 10.55
N LYS A 108 -14.79 -3.44 11.86
CA LYS A 108 -13.57 -2.83 12.43
C LYS A 108 -12.30 -3.57 11.97
N PRO A 109 -11.16 -2.88 11.83
CA PRO A 109 -9.93 -3.37 11.16
C PRO A 109 -9.35 -4.70 11.68
N TYR A 110 -9.75 -5.16 12.87
CA TYR A 110 -9.32 -6.46 13.42
C TYR A 110 -10.06 -7.68 12.86
N LYS A 111 -11.07 -7.49 11.98
CA LYS A 111 -11.75 -8.60 11.28
C LYS A 111 -11.26 -8.70 9.83
N ASN A 112 -10.07 -9.26 9.69
CA ASN A 112 -9.57 -10.05 8.54
C ASN A 112 -10.27 -9.85 7.19
N TYR A 113 -9.86 -8.85 6.43
CA TYR A 113 -10.05 -8.75 4.98
C TYR A 113 -9.01 -9.56 4.17
N TRP A 114 -8.17 -10.35 4.85
CA TRP A 114 -7.13 -11.18 4.23
C TRP A 114 -7.65 -12.48 3.58
N ARG A 115 -8.97 -12.68 3.47
CA ARG A 115 -9.59 -13.79 2.71
C ARG A 115 -10.90 -13.36 2.05
N ALA A 116 -10.80 -12.73 0.89
CA ALA A 116 -11.84 -12.78 -0.14
C ALA A 116 -11.12 -12.83 -1.50
N PRO A 117 -11.62 -13.62 -2.45
CA PRO A 117 -10.87 -14.75 -3.00
C PRO A 117 -10.09 -14.41 -4.27
N ASP A 118 -8.83 -14.83 -4.33
CA ASP A 118 -8.02 -14.92 -5.56
C ASP A 118 -8.55 -16.05 -6.49
N LYS A 119 -9.86 -16.19 -6.69
CA LYS A 119 -10.45 -17.32 -7.46
C LYS A 119 -11.46 -16.98 -8.54
N GLU A 120 -11.75 -15.72 -8.81
CA GLU A 120 -12.51 -15.35 -10.00
C GLU A 120 -11.84 -14.16 -10.69
N GLY A 121 -11.19 -14.40 -11.82
CA GLY A 121 -10.81 -13.32 -12.73
C GLY A 121 -9.48 -13.42 -13.49
N ASP A 122 -8.68 -14.47 -13.30
CA ASP A 122 -7.47 -14.72 -14.13
C ASP A 122 -7.68 -15.93 -15.06
N GLU A 123 -8.69 -15.86 -15.92
CA GLU A 123 -8.74 -16.58 -17.21
C GLU A 123 -8.73 -15.59 -18.38
#